data_AF-A0A956FH37-F1
#
_entry.id   AF-A0A956FH37-F1
#
_cell.length_a   1.000
_cell.length_b   1.000
_cell.length_c   1.000
_cell.angle_alpha   90.00
_cell.angle_beta   90.00
_cell.angle_gamma   90.00
#
_symmetry.space_group_name_H-M   'P 1'
#
loop_
_entity.id
_entity.type
_entity.pdbx_description
1 polymer ?
#
loop_
_entity_poly.entity_id
_entity_poly.type
_entity_poly.pdbx_seq_one_letter_code
_entity_poly.pdbx_strand_id
1 'polypeptide(L)'
;MRPARLLPFAFLCACTTAGTPATEDTTPPGGGATVMTTDATGPSHALAPEVAKAALGTDTVFKMKVRIDADGNLVKQSAYHRNEAAIPGPVLSLAEQRFPGAKVMHFETEAYAEHGVVYEVEVDDGGRTCEVAARADGTELYTECHVDASQLDAAAKATIDGIAPGGKILEVETKKGPEIPEEITVEVEHQGQQLYLRLAADGSLRQALRRIPAVVEIPLP
;
A
#
# COMPACT_ATOMS: atom_id res chain seq x y z
N MET A 1 3.47 41.82 -31.03
CA MET A 1 4.87 42.29 -31.24
C MET A 1 5.19 43.39 -30.24
N ARG A 2 6.03 43.07 -29.25
CA ARG A 2 6.98 43.96 -28.54
C ARG A 2 7.88 43.03 -27.71
N PRO A 3 9.19 42.93 -27.97
CA PRO A 3 10.09 42.06 -27.21
C PRO A 3 10.61 42.80 -25.97
N ALA A 4 10.54 42.17 -24.80
CA ALA A 4 11.23 42.64 -23.61
C ALA A 4 12.60 41.94 -23.52
N ARG A 5 13.62 42.76 -23.33
CA ARG A 5 15.05 42.48 -23.43
C ARG A 5 15.59 41.61 -22.30
N LEU A 6 16.56 40.76 -22.65
CA LEU A 6 17.55 40.17 -21.76
C LEU A 6 18.33 41.25 -20.99
N LEU A 7 18.72 40.90 -19.76
CA LEU A 7 19.91 41.42 -19.09
C LEU A 7 20.64 40.24 -18.42
N PRO A 8 21.90 39.94 -18.78
CA PRO A 8 22.72 38.94 -18.12
C PRO A 8 23.47 39.59 -16.96
N PHE A 9 23.40 38.99 -15.77
CA PHE A 9 24.36 39.26 -14.70
C PHE A 9 25.42 38.17 -14.71
N ALA A 10 26.64 38.57 -15.04
CA ALA A 10 27.85 37.77 -14.93
C ALA A 10 28.77 38.40 -13.88
N PHE A 11 29.64 37.54 -13.34
CA PHE A 11 30.82 37.82 -12.52
C PHE A 11 30.59 38.24 -11.06
N LEU A 12 30.99 37.35 -10.14
CA LEU A 12 32.17 37.65 -9.33
C LEU A 12 32.98 36.37 -9.05
N CYS A 13 34.26 36.45 -9.41
CA CYS A 13 35.33 35.49 -9.13
C CYS A 13 36.01 35.95 -7.84
N ALA A 14 36.27 35.05 -6.89
CA ALA A 14 37.14 35.34 -5.75
C ALA A 14 37.96 34.10 -5.35
N CYS A 15 39.18 34.39 -4.94
CA CYS A 15 40.36 33.56 -4.99
C CYS A 15 40.44 32.42 -3.96
N THR A 16 41.18 31.41 -4.40
CA THR A 16 41.93 30.38 -3.68
C THR A 16 42.69 30.85 -2.44
N THR A 17 42.70 29.99 -1.41
CA THR A 17 43.88 29.79 -0.55
C THR A 17 44.20 28.31 -0.48
N ALA A 18 45.42 27.98 -0.90
CA ALA A 18 46.04 26.67 -0.82
C ALA A 18 46.47 26.38 0.62
N GLY A 19 46.21 25.15 1.09
CA GLY A 19 46.81 24.54 2.27
C GLY A 19 47.36 23.17 1.89
N THR A 20 48.67 22.99 2.10
CA THR A 20 49.52 21.83 1.78
C THR A 20 49.11 20.56 2.54
N PRO A 21 49.39 19.33 2.02
CA PRO A 21 48.77 18.10 2.51
C PRO A 21 49.51 17.49 3.69
N ALA A 22 48.76 16.78 4.53
CA ALA A 22 49.30 15.76 5.44
C ALA A 22 48.74 14.40 5.02
N THR A 23 49.61 13.57 4.44
CA THR A 23 49.48 12.12 4.38
C THR A 23 49.70 11.55 5.78
N GLU A 24 48.79 10.71 6.27
CA GLU A 24 49.17 9.46 6.94
C GLU A 24 48.02 8.45 6.90
N ASP A 25 48.39 7.24 6.49
CA ASP A 25 47.63 6.00 6.44
C ASP A 25 46.92 5.68 7.76
N THR A 26 45.71 5.10 7.71
CA THR A 26 45.50 3.69 8.11
C THR A 26 44.03 3.26 8.02
N THR A 27 43.80 2.22 7.20
CA THR A 27 42.77 1.16 7.31
C THR A 27 41.28 1.52 7.06
N PRO A 28 40.60 0.87 6.08
CA PRO A 28 39.17 1.03 5.90
C PRO A 28 38.40 0.21 6.96
N PRO A 29 37.42 0.77 7.69
CA PRO A 29 36.49 -0.06 8.43
C PRO A 29 35.61 -0.79 7.41
N GLY A 30 35.68 -2.11 7.49
CA GLY A 30 34.91 -3.03 6.65
C GLY A 30 33.42 -2.75 6.71
N GLY A 31 32.78 -2.99 5.56
CA GLY A 31 31.35 -2.88 5.39
C GLY A 31 30.59 -3.76 6.37
N GLY A 32 29.83 -3.10 7.23
CA GLY A 32 28.50 -3.56 7.59
C GLY A 32 27.55 -2.50 7.06
N ALA A 33 26.96 -2.74 5.89
CA ALA A 33 25.80 -1.96 5.48
C ALA A 33 24.69 -2.31 6.49
N THR A 34 24.54 -1.46 7.51
CA THR A 34 23.36 -1.47 8.35
C THR A 34 22.20 -1.15 7.43
N VAL A 35 21.43 -2.17 7.04
CA VAL A 35 20.11 -1.97 6.48
C VAL A 35 19.30 -1.31 7.58
N MET A 36 19.23 0.02 7.54
CA MET A 36 18.30 0.79 8.33
C MET A 36 16.92 0.46 7.78
N THR A 37 16.28 -0.58 8.30
CA THR A 37 14.82 -0.70 8.24
C THR A 37 14.29 0.50 9.01
N THR A 38 13.82 1.51 8.29
CA THR A 38 13.09 2.61 8.90
C THR A 38 11.73 2.09 9.34
N ASP A 39 11.67 1.55 10.55
CA ASP A 39 10.43 1.32 11.29
C ASP A 39 9.82 2.67 11.71
N ALA A 40 9.40 3.47 10.73
CA ALA A 40 8.58 4.64 10.99
C ALA A 40 7.16 4.13 11.28
N THR A 41 6.85 3.95 12.56
CA THR A 41 5.49 3.71 13.04
C THR A 41 4.79 5.06 13.23
N GLY A 42 3.77 5.34 12.41
CA GLY A 42 2.96 6.56 12.46
C GLY A 42 2.46 7.02 11.08
N PRO A 43 1.44 7.89 11.02
CA PRO A 43 0.97 8.49 9.78
C PRO A 43 2.08 9.28 9.08
N SER A 44 2.13 9.21 7.75
CA SER A 44 3.14 9.89 6.92
C SER A 44 2.48 10.87 5.95
N HIS A 45 3.22 11.90 5.53
CA HIS A 45 2.84 12.75 4.41
C HIS A 45 3.44 12.29 3.07
N ALA A 46 4.30 11.28 3.09
CA ALA A 46 5.02 10.77 1.93
C ALA A 46 4.73 9.29 1.67
N LEU A 47 4.80 8.89 0.41
CA LEU A 47 4.78 7.47 0.05
C LEU A 47 5.97 6.75 0.68
N ALA A 48 5.76 5.52 1.12
CA ALA A 48 6.83 4.64 1.58
C ALA A 48 7.76 4.33 0.40
N PRO A 49 9.09 4.32 0.60
CA PRO A 49 10.04 4.05 -0.47
C PRO A 49 9.75 2.75 -1.24
N GLU A 50 9.33 1.70 -0.54
CA GLU A 50 9.00 0.38 -1.09
C GLU A 50 7.77 0.46 -2.01
N VAL A 51 6.73 1.18 -1.57
CA VAL A 51 5.51 1.39 -2.35
C VAL A 51 5.81 2.24 -3.59
N ALA A 52 6.57 3.33 -3.43
CA ALA A 52 6.99 4.18 -4.54
C ALA A 52 7.84 3.40 -5.56
N LYS A 53 8.78 2.57 -5.08
CA LYS A 53 9.61 1.72 -5.93
C LYS A 53 8.78 0.67 -6.67
N ALA A 54 7.84 0.01 -5.99
CA ALA A 54 6.95 -0.96 -6.62
C ALA A 54 6.10 -0.30 -7.72
N ALA A 55 5.59 0.90 -7.47
CA ALA A 55 4.78 1.68 -8.40
C ALA A 55 5.52 2.13 -9.67
N LEU A 56 6.86 2.16 -9.66
CA LEU A 56 7.68 2.46 -10.84
C LEU A 56 7.84 1.26 -11.80
N GLY A 57 7.33 0.08 -11.45
CA GLY A 57 7.38 -1.11 -12.31
C GLY A 57 6.52 -0.96 -13.57
N THR A 58 7.16 -0.63 -14.70
CA THR A 58 6.52 -0.06 -15.91
C THR A 58 5.45 -0.92 -16.58
N ASP A 59 5.52 -2.25 -16.46
CA ASP A 59 4.58 -3.17 -17.13
C ASP A 59 3.80 -4.06 -16.15
N THR A 60 4.08 -3.93 -14.87
CA THR A 60 3.51 -4.81 -13.85
C THR A 60 2.48 -4.12 -12.98
N VAL A 61 2.52 -2.80 -12.85
CA VAL A 61 1.65 -2.01 -11.96
C VAL A 61 0.35 -1.65 -12.67
N PHE A 62 -0.79 -1.84 -12.00
CA PHE A 62 -2.10 -1.58 -12.60
C PHE A 62 -3.06 -0.78 -11.71
N LYS A 63 -2.72 -0.57 -10.43
CA LYS A 63 -3.51 0.24 -9.50
C LYS A 63 -2.63 0.77 -8.38
N MET A 64 -2.88 2.02 -8.01
CA MET A 64 -2.35 2.65 -6.80
C MET A 64 -3.52 3.04 -5.91
N LYS A 65 -3.39 2.80 -4.61
CA LYS A 65 -4.40 3.16 -3.62
C LYS A 65 -3.72 3.90 -2.48
N VAL A 66 -4.31 5.02 -2.08
CA VAL A 66 -3.93 5.74 -0.87
C VAL A 66 -5.17 5.97 -0.02
N ARG A 67 -5.02 5.83 1.29
CA ARG A 67 -6.04 6.17 2.27
C ARG A 67 -5.48 7.25 3.16
N ILE A 68 -6.26 8.30 3.33
CA ILE A 68 -5.98 9.40 4.24
C ILE A 68 -6.91 9.35 5.45
N ASP A 69 -6.44 9.83 6.60
CA ASP A 69 -7.28 10.11 7.76
C ASP A 69 -7.96 11.49 7.65
N ALA A 70 -8.68 11.88 8.70
CA ALA A 70 -9.40 13.16 8.77
C ALA A 70 -8.47 14.39 8.77
N ASP A 71 -7.22 14.22 9.18
CA ASP A 71 -6.20 15.26 9.22
C ASP A 71 -5.41 15.33 7.90
N GLY A 72 -5.68 14.41 6.96
CA GLY A 72 -5.03 14.34 5.66
C GLY A 72 -3.72 13.56 5.65
N ASN A 73 -3.40 12.81 6.70
CA ASN A 73 -2.20 11.97 6.74
C ASN A 73 -2.45 10.67 6.00
N LEU A 74 -1.41 10.14 5.33
CA LEU A 74 -1.46 8.80 4.74
C LEU A 74 -1.45 7.76 5.85
N VAL A 75 -2.48 6.90 5.85
CA VAL A 75 -2.63 5.80 6.81
C VAL A 75 -2.54 4.42 6.16
N LYS A 76 -2.82 4.32 4.85
CA LYS A 76 -2.56 3.13 4.03
C LYS A 76 -2.15 3.56 2.62
N GLN A 77 -1.24 2.83 2.02
CA GLN A 77 -0.78 3.02 0.65
C GLN A 77 -0.48 1.65 0.04
N SER A 78 -0.86 1.44 -1.21
CA SER A 78 -0.75 0.14 -1.88
C SER A 78 -0.42 0.32 -3.36
N ALA A 79 0.56 -0.45 -3.83
CA ALA A 79 0.88 -0.61 -5.24
C ALA A 79 0.54 -2.04 -5.67
N TYR A 80 -0.47 -2.16 -6.52
CA TYR A 80 -0.91 -3.44 -7.09
C TYR A 80 -0.05 -3.77 -8.30
N HIS A 81 0.58 -4.95 -8.31
CA HIS A 81 1.49 -5.33 -9.37
C HIS A 81 1.56 -6.83 -9.67
N ARG A 82 2.21 -7.18 -10.79
CA ARG A 82 2.52 -8.57 -11.19
C ARG A 82 4.00 -8.96 -11.03
N ASN A 83 4.79 -8.14 -10.33
CA ASN A 83 6.20 -8.40 -10.10
C ASN A 83 6.43 -9.29 -8.86
N GLU A 84 6.55 -10.60 -9.07
CA GLU A 84 6.86 -11.56 -7.99
C GLU A 84 8.21 -11.26 -7.31
N ALA A 85 9.20 -10.77 -8.06
CA ALA A 85 10.53 -10.46 -7.51
C ALA A 85 10.53 -9.28 -6.52
N ALA A 86 9.41 -8.53 -6.43
CA ALA A 86 9.22 -7.51 -5.40
C ALA A 86 8.73 -8.11 -4.06
N ILE A 87 8.31 -9.39 -4.05
CA ILE A 87 7.74 -10.05 -2.87
C ILE A 87 8.80 -10.89 -2.17
N PRO A 88 8.99 -10.72 -0.85
CA PRO A 88 9.92 -11.54 -0.08
C PRO A 88 9.55 -13.03 -0.10
N GLY A 89 10.55 -13.89 -0.27
CA GLY A 89 10.36 -15.36 -0.30
C GLY A 89 9.58 -15.95 0.88
N PRO A 90 9.75 -15.46 2.14
CA PRO A 90 8.93 -15.90 3.27
C PRO A 90 7.43 -15.63 3.09
N VAL A 91 7.06 -14.52 2.43
CA VAL A 91 5.66 -14.16 2.16
C VAL A 91 5.06 -15.10 1.12
N LEU A 92 5.79 -15.41 0.05
CA LEU A 92 5.38 -16.42 -0.93
C LEU A 92 5.21 -17.80 -0.28
N SER A 93 6.12 -18.15 0.63
CA SER A 93 6.04 -19.41 1.38
C SER A 93 4.83 -19.47 2.31
N LEU A 94 4.44 -18.34 2.91
CA LEU A 94 3.24 -18.24 3.73
C LEU A 94 1.97 -18.39 2.87
N ALA A 95 1.94 -17.78 1.69
CA ALA A 95 0.81 -17.90 0.77
C ALA A 95 0.55 -19.37 0.38
N GLU A 96 1.60 -20.12 0.01
CA GLU A 96 1.48 -21.56 -0.29
C GLU A 96 1.01 -22.38 0.93
N GLN A 97 1.40 -21.99 2.15
CA GLN A 97 0.94 -22.66 3.36
C GLN A 97 -0.53 -22.39 3.66
N ARG A 98 -1.01 -21.16 3.42
CA ARG A 98 -2.39 -20.76 3.67
C ARG A 98 -3.34 -21.27 2.60
N PHE A 99 -2.90 -21.30 1.35
CA PHE A 99 -3.70 -21.67 0.18
C PHE A 99 -2.94 -22.69 -0.68
N PRO A 100 -2.78 -23.93 -0.20
CA PRO A 100 -1.96 -24.93 -0.89
C PRO A 100 -2.52 -25.28 -2.26
N GLY A 101 -1.70 -25.09 -3.30
CA GLY A 101 -2.09 -25.32 -4.69
C GLY A 101 -2.96 -24.23 -5.32
N ALA A 102 -3.20 -23.12 -4.63
CA ALA A 102 -3.90 -21.97 -5.20
C ALA A 102 -3.04 -21.30 -6.27
N LYS A 103 -3.70 -20.65 -7.23
CA LYS A 103 -3.02 -19.96 -8.33
C LYS A 103 -2.76 -18.51 -7.95
N VAL A 104 -1.51 -18.08 -7.92
CA VAL A 104 -1.16 -16.67 -7.73
C VAL A 104 -1.72 -15.81 -8.88
N MET A 105 -2.40 -14.72 -8.51
CA MET A 105 -3.08 -13.81 -9.42
C MET A 105 -2.31 -12.50 -9.57
N HIS A 106 -2.03 -11.84 -8.45
CA HIS A 106 -1.23 -10.63 -8.38
C HIS A 106 -0.68 -10.41 -6.97
N PHE A 107 0.06 -9.33 -6.80
CA PHE A 107 0.70 -8.97 -5.55
C PHE A 107 0.42 -7.51 -5.22
N GLU A 108 0.52 -7.18 -3.94
CA GLU A 108 0.59 -5.78 -3.50
C GLU A 108 1.85 -5.55 -2.66
N THR A 109 2.48 -4.40 -2.88
CA THR A 109 3.40 -3.81 -1.90
C THR A 109 2.64 -2.70 -1.20
N GLU A 110 2.42 -2.87 0.09
CA GLU A 110 1.64 -1.97 0.92
C GLU A 110 2.47 -1.34 2.03
N ALA A 111 2.01 -0.20 2.54
CA ALA A 111 2.45 0.29 3.83
C ALA A 111 1.31 0.89 4.63
N TYR A 112 1.31 0.57 5.92
CA TYR A 112 0.35 1.03 6.91
C TYR A 112 1.06 1.92 7.92
N ALA A 113 0.38 2.97 8.38
CA ALA A 113 0.91 3.81 9.48
C ALA A 113 1.23 2.97 10.74
N GLU A 114 0.43 1.95 11.03
CA GLU A 114 0.50 1.14 12.25
C GLU A 114 1.36 -0.13 12.11
N HIS A 115 1.56 -0.65 10.89
CA HIS A 115 2.26 -1.92 10.67
C HIS A 115 3.53 -1.81 9.82
N GLY A 116 3.82 -0.63 9.27
CA GLY A 116 4.93 -0.45 8.34
C GLY A 116 4.66 -1.12 6.99
N VAL A 117 5.72 -1.59 6.33
CA VAL A 117 5.64 -2.23 5.01
C VAL A 117 5.11 -3.66 5.15
N VAL A 118 4.14 -3.98 4.30
CA VAL A 118 3.46 -5.27 4.22
C VAL A 118 3.41 -5.70 2.75
N TYR A 119 3.47 -7.00 2.51
CA TYR A 119 3.41 -7.59 1.18
C TYR A 119 2.22 -8.54 1.11
N GLU A 120 1.51 -8.48 -0.01
CA GLU A 120 0.34 -9.31 -0.25
C GLU A 120 0.53 -10.22 -1.45
N VAL A 121 -0.02 -11.42 -1.33
CA VAL A 121 -0.15 -12.38 -2.41
C VAL A 121 -1.63 -12.68 -2.56
N GLU A 122 -2.23 -12.23 -3.65
CA GLU A 122 -3.60 -12.60 -4.04
C GLU A 122 -3.55 -13.90 -4.86
N VAL A 123 -4.45 -14.82 -4.53
CA VAL A 123 -4.58 -16.13 -5.14
C VAL A 123 -6.03 -16.45 -5.51
N ASP A 124 -6.18 -17.29 -6.52
CA ASP A 124 -7.41 -18.01 -6.83
C ASP A 124 -7.33 -19.40 -6.17
N ASP A 125 -8.09 -19.56 -5.07
CA ASP A 125 -8.24 -20.81 -4.32
C ASP A 125 -9.55 -21.51 -4.70
N GLY A 126 -9.51 -22.26 -5.80
CA GLY A 126 -10.66 -23.06 -6.26
C GLY A 126 -11.86 -22.22 -6.73
N GLY A 127 -11.62 -21.07 -7.35
CA GLY A 127 -12.63 -20.12 -7.82
C GLY A 127 -12.97 -19.03 -6.80
N ARG A 128 -12.32 -19.05 -5.62
CA ARG A 128 -12.46 -18.02 -4.59
C ARG A 128 -11.19 -17.17 -4.55
N THR A 129 -11.32 -15.88 -4.78
CA THR A 129 -10.22 -14.93 -4.56
C THR A 129 -9.94 -14.82 -3.07
N CYS A 130 -8.69 -15.05 -2.70
CA CYS A 130 -8.18 -14.90 -1.35
C CYS A 130 -6.81 -14.24 -1.40
N GLU A 131 -6.37 -13.67 -0.29
CA GLU A 131 -5.06 -13.08 -0.14
C GLU A 131 -4.49 -13.34 1.24
N VAL A 132 -3.17 -13.31 1.32
CA VAL A 132 -2.44 -13.22 2.58
C VAL A 132 -1.53 -12.00 2.56
N ALA A 133 -1.56 -11.24 3.65
CA ALA A 133 -0.72 -10.09 3.90
C ALA A 133 0.29 -10.42 5.00
N ALA A 134 1.57 -10.13 4.78
CA ALA A 134 2.61 -10.39 5.76
C ALA A 134 3.76 -9.39 5.70
N ARG A 135 4.50 -9.29 6.80
CA ARG A 135 5.79 -8.59 6.85
C ARG A 135 6.84 -9.35 6.02
N ALA A 136 7.96 -8.69 5.74
CA ALA A 136 9.02 -9.25 4.88
C ALA A 136 9.60 -10.58 5.39
N ASP A 137 9.55 -10.83 6.70
CA ASP A 137 9.99 -12.06 7.35
C ASP A 137 8.96 -13.20 7.28
N GLY A 138 7.78 -12.96 6.69
CA GLY A 138 6.68 -13.91 6.62
C GLY A 138 5.76 -13.89 7.83
N THR A 139 5.91 -12.93 8.76
CA THR A 139 4.97 -12.75 9.86
C THR A 139 3.63 -12.27 9.31
N GLU A 140 2.62 -13.12 9.39
CA GLU A 140 1.27 -12.83 8.93
C GLU A 140 0.65 -11.64 9.65
N LEU A 141 0.05 -10.75 8.86
CA LEU A 141 -0.80 -9.69 9.35
C LEU A 141 -2.28 -10.08 9.25
N TYR A 142 -2.71 -10.55 8.08
CA TYR A 142 -4.07 -11.07 7.87
C TYR A 142 -4.18 -11.98 6.65
N THR A 143 -5.29 -12.70 6.61
CA THR A 143 -5.89 -13.27 5.39
C THR A 143 -7.18 -12.56 5.08
N GLU A 144 -7.45 -12.32 3.81
CA GLU A 144 -8.72 -11.77 3.31
C GLU A 144 -9.25 -12.66 2.18
N CYS A 145 -10.56 -12.85 2.10
CA CYS A 145 -11.16 -13.69 1.06
C CYS A 145 -12.52 -13.14 0.66
N HIS A 146 -12.80 -13.19 -0.64
CA HIS A 146 -14.10 -12.85 -1.20
C HIS A 146 -15.20 -13.71 -0.57
N VAL A 147 -16.37 -13.12 -0.35
CA VAL A 147 -17.58 -13.75 0.16
C VAL A 147 -18.75 -13.37 -0.75
N ASP A 148 -19.65 -14.30 -1.01
CA ASP A 148 -20.84 -13.98 -1.79
C ASP A 148 -21.75 -13.04 -0.97
N ALA A 149 -22.16 -11.90 -1.54
CA ALA A 149 -22.98 -10.91 -0.86
C ALA A 149 -24.31 -11.48 -0.31
N SER A 150 -24.82 -12.58 -0.89
CA SER A 150 -25.99 -13.29 -0.36
C SER A 150 -25.75 -13.90 1.02
N GLN A 151 -24.50 -14.21 1.36
CA GLN A 151 -24.07 -14.80 2.64
C GLN A 151 -23.98 -13.78 3.77
N LEU A 152 -24.04 -12.47 3.48
CA LEU A 152 -24.11 -11.45 4.53
C LEU A 152 -25.33 -11.67 5.43
N ASP A 153 -25.17 -11.50 6.73
CA ASP A 153 -26.27 -11.61 7.66
C ASP A 153 -27.25 -10.42 7.56
N ALA A 154 -28.37 -10.51 8.28
CA ALA A 154 -29.38 -9.46 8.25
C ALA A 154 -28.89 -8.14 8.87
N ALA A 155 -27.98 -8.19 9.85
CA ALA A 155 -27.46 -7.00 10.52
C ALA A 155 -26.54 -6.22 9.59
N ALA A 156 -25.58 -6.89 8.94
CA ALA A 156 -24.70 -6.30 7.94
C ALA A 156 -25.50 -5.73 6.76
N LYS A 157 -26.48 -6.48 6.23
CA LYS A 157 -27.36 -6.00 5.16
C LYS A 157 -28.12 -4.73 5.56
N ALA A 158 -28.66 -4.68 6.78
CA ALA A 158 -29.35 -3.50 7.29
C ALA A 158 -28.40 -2.30 7.47
N THR A 159 -27.18 -2.52 7.99
CA THR A 159 -26.17 -1.46 8.10
C THR A 159 -25.78 -0.91 6.73
N ILE A 160 -25.55 -1.77 5.74
CA ILE A 160 -25.21 -1.37 4.37
C ILE A 160 -26.35 -0.55 3.75
N ASP A 161 -27.59 -1.03 3.84
CA ASP A 161 -28.77 -0.32 3.29
C ASP A 161 -29.01 1.02 3.99
N GLY A 162 -28.74 1.12 5.30
CA GLY A 162 -28.82 2.38 6.04
C GLY A 162 -27.82 3.45 5.56
N ILE A 163 -26.64 3.03 5.06
CA ILE A 163 -25.59 3.93 4.57
C ILE A 163 -25.77 4.24 3.08
N ALA A 164 -26.16 3.23 2.31
CA ALA A 164 -26.30 3.27 0.86
C ALA A 164 -27.62 2.63 0.43
N PRO A 165 -28.78 3.30 0.65
CA PRO A 165 -30.09 2.70 0.38
C PRO A 165 -30.25 2.26 -1.07
N GLY A 166 -30.51 0.97 -1.29
CA GLY A 166 -30.57 0.39 -2.63
C GLY A 166 -29.26 0.48 -3.44
N GLY A 167 -28.12 0.67 -2.77
CA GLY A 167 -26.80 0.63 -3.39
C GLY A 167 -26.46 -0.75 -3.96
N LYS A 168 -25.63 -0.77 -5.00
CA LYS A 168 -25.16 -2.01 -5.61
C LYS A 168 -23.89 -2.46 -4.89
N ILE A 169 -23.96 -3.60 -4.21
CA ILE A 169 -22.76 -4.26 -3.67
C ILE A 169 -21.91 -4.73 -4.86
N LEU A 170 -20.65 -4.27 -4.90
CA LEU A 170 -19.68 -4.64 -5.91
C LEU A 170 -18.82 -5.82 -5.44
N GLU A 171 -18.48 -5.82 -4.15
CA GLU A 171 -17.56 -6.78 -3.54
C GLU A 171 -17.81 -6.88 -2.04
N VAL A 172 -17.60 -8.08 -1.50
CA VAL A 172 -17.64 -8.38 -0.07
C VAL A 172 -16.48 -9.29 0.25
N GLU A 173 -15.73 -8.98 1.30
CA GLU A 173 -14.62 -9.81 1.74
C GLU A 173 -14.65 -9.97 3.27
N THR A 174 -14.09 -11.07 3.77
CA THR A 174 -13.82 -11.25 5.19
C THR A 174 -12.32 -11.16 5.42
N LYS A 175 -11.90 -10.28 6.33
CA LYS A 175 -10.52 -10.06 6.73
C LYS A 175 -10.32 -10.47 8.18
N LYS A 176 -9.25 -11.22 8.46
CA LYS A 176 -8.88 -11.60 9.84
C LYS A 176 -7.39 -11.91 9.94
N GLY A 177 -6.82 -11.74 11.12
CA GLY A 177 -5.43 -12.08 11.37
C GLY A 177 -5.14 -12.27 12.86
N PRO A 178 -3.87 -12.54 13.22
CA PRO A 178 -3.48 -12.77 14.62
C PRO A 178 -3.82 -11.58 15.55
N GLU A 179 -3.68 -10.35 15.03
CA GLU A 179 -3.93 -9.11 15.76
C GLU A 179 -5.15 -8.34 15.23
N ILE A 180 -5.77 -8.84 14.16
CA ILE A 180 -6.89 -8.20 13.48
C ILE A 180 -8.15 -9.04 13.74
N PRO A 181 -9.10 -8.55 14.56
CA PRO A 181 -10.37 -9.24 14.74
C PRO A 181 -11.11 -9.30 13.40
N GLU A 182 -11.91 -10.35 13.23
CA GLU A 182 -12.68 -10.53 12.01
C GLU A 182 -13.50 -9.28 11.65
N GLU A 183 -13.39 -8.90 10.38
CA GLU A 183 -13.99 -7.74 9.78
C GLU A 183 -14.55 -8.12 8.42
N ILE A 184 -15.68 -7.51 8.06
CA ILE A 184 -16.29 -7.61 6.74
C ILE A 184 -16.01 -6.29 6.02
N THR A 185 -15.39 -6.36 4.85
CA THR A 185 -15.19 -5.22 3.97
C THR A 185 -16.24 -5.27 2.85
N VAL A 186 -16.83 -4.13 2.51
CA VAL A 186 -17.87 -4.06 1.48
C VAL A 186 -17.63 -2.87 0.58
N GLU A 187 -17.57 -3.12 -0.72
CA GLU A 187 -17.57 -2.08 -1.74
C GLU A 187 -19.00 -1.87 -2.26
N VAL A 188 -19.49 -0.64 -2.20
CA VAL A 188 -20.86 -0.31 -2.62
C VAL A 188 -20.84 0.85 -3.60
N GLU A 189 -21.48 0.68 -4.75
CA GLU A 189 -21.82 1.79 -5.64
C GLU A 189 -23.17 2.38 -5.25
N HIS A 190 -23.19 3.67 -4.95
CA HIS A 190 -24.42 4.39 -4.61
C HIS A 190 -24.35 5.83 -5.12
N GLN A 191 -25.36 6.25 -5.90
CA GLN A 191 -25.46 7.60 -6.47
C GLN A 191 -24.20 8.04 -7.25
N GLY A 192 -23.57 7.12 -7.98
CA GLY A 192 -22.35 7.37 -8.75
C GLY A 192 -21.08 7.53 -7.89
N GLN A 193 -21.14 7.17 -6.61
CA GLN A 193 -20.01 7.12 -5.71
C GLN A 193 -19.68 5.68 -5.35
N GLN A 194 -18.39 5.35 -5.23
CA GLN A 194 -17.94 4.09 -4.65
C GLN A 194 -17.63 4.32 -3.18
N LEU A 195 -18.32 3.60 -2.31
CA LEU A 195 -18.10 3.56 -0.87
C LEU A 195 -17.33 2.30 -0.51
N TYR A 196 -16.46 2.40 0.49
CA TYR A 196 -15.78 1.27 1.12
C TYR A 196 -16.13 1.24 2.59
N LEU A 197 -16.90 0.23 2.98
CA LEU A 197 -17.41 0.04 4.33
C LEU A 197 -16.58 -1.04 5.02
N ARG A 198 -16.27 -0.82 6.30
CA ARG A 198 -15.67 -1.82 7.19
C ARG A 198 -16.66 -2.09 8.31
N LEU A 199 -17.07 -3.33 8.45
CA LEU A 199 -18.05 -3.78 9.44
C LEU A 199 -17.37 -4.78 10.38
N ALA A 200 -17.71 -4.74 11.66
CA ALA A 200 -17.35 -5.84 12.55
C ALA A 200 -18.09 -7.13 12.14
N ALA A 201 -17.64 -8.27 12.67
CA ALA A 201 -18.29 -9.56 12.42
C ALA A 201 -19.78 -9.63 12.82
N ASP A 202 -20.26 -8.74 13.70
CA ASP A 202 -21.67 -8.63 14.08
C ASP A 202 -22.50 -7.71 13.15
N GLY A 203 -21.90 -7.22 12.06
CA GLY A 203 -22.53 -6.33 11.10
C GLY A 203 -22.57 -4.86 11.51
N SER A 204 -21.97 -4.47 12.66
CA SER A 204 -21.89 -3.07 13.07
C SER A 204 -20.85 -2.30 12.25
N LEU A 205 -21.15 -1.05 11.88
CA LEU A 205 -20.24 -0.20 11.12
C LEU A 205 -19.04 0.22 11.98
N ARG A 206 -17.82 -0.02 11.47
CA ARG A 206 -16.58 0.55 12.02
C ARG A 206 -16.11 1.76 11.24
N GLN A 207 -16.20 1.72 9.92
CA GLN A 207 -15.70 2.79 9.06
C GLN A 207 -16.50 2.85 7.75
N ALA A 208 -16.78 4.06 7.30
CA ALA A 208 -17.28 4.31 5.95
C ALA A 208 -16.33 5.29 5.25
N LEU A 209 -15.84 4.90 4.08
CA LEU A 209 -14.93 5.70 3.27
C LEU A 209 -15.54 5.94 1.89
N ARG A 210 -15.25 7.10 1.30
CA ARG A 210 -15.51 7.35 -0.12
C ARG A 210 -14.24 7.10 -0.92
N ARG A 211 -14.34 6.33 -2.00
CA ARG A 211 -13.29 6.19 -3.00
C ARG A 211 -13.54 7.17 -4.14
N ILE A 212 -12.47 7.82 -4.58
CA ILE A 212 -12.46 8.71 -5.74
C ILE A 212 -11.35 8.27 -6.68
N PRO A 213 -11.56 8.31 -8.00
CA PRO A 213 -10.47 8.21 -8.96
C PRO A 213 -9.48 9.35 -8.74
N ALA A 214 -8.18 9.05 -8.83
CA ALA A 214 -7.11 10.02 -8.69
C ALA A 214 -5.94 9.66 -9.64
N VAL A 215 -5.14 10.67 -9.98
CA VAL A 215 -3.87 10.50 -10.70
C VAL A 215 -2.74 10.67 -9.69
N VAL A 216 -1.77 9.75 -9.71
CA VAL A 216 -0.54 9.82 -8.91
C VAL A 216 0.63 9.92 -9.87
N GLU A 217 1.40 10.99 -9.77
CA GLU A 217 2.63 11.17 -10.55
C GLU A 217 3.84 10.83 -9.67
N ILE A 218 4.70 9.94 -10.15
CA ILE A 218 5.92 9.51 -9.45
C ILE A 218 7.11 9.89 -10.34
N PRO A 219 8.13 10.60 -9.81
CA PRO A 219 9.30 10.94 -10.60
C PRO A 219 10.03 9.67 -11.05
N LEU A 220 10.38 9.62 -12.34
CA LEU A 220 11.27 8.59 -12.86
C LEU A 220 12.71 8.87 -12.37
N PRO A 221 13.50 7.83 -12.09
CA PRO A 221 14.91 7.97 -11.73
C PRO A 221 15.77 8.52 -12.87
#